data_AF-A0A4Q3UBR2-F1
#
_entry.id   AF-A0A4Q3UBR2-F1
#
_cell.length_a   1.000
_cell.length_b   1.000
_cell.length_c   1.000
_cell.angle_alpha   90.00
_cell.angle_beta   90.00
_cell.angle_gamma   90.00
#
_symmetry.space_group_name_H-M   'P 1'
#
loop_
_entity.id
_entity.type
_entity.pdbx_description
1 polymer ?
#
loop_
_entity_poly.entity_id
_entity_poly.type
_entity_poly.pdbx_seq_one_letter_code
_entity_poly.pdbx_strand_id
1 'polypeptide(L)'
;MSAFLTELDRLEIPYVIGSSFASSAWGESRQTNDLDIAVHLTHSQGQALAEALKDDFVISAEEIQRTLEDRDPYRAFQALHFDELFKIDVFVPLDTPFVRSEFERARSIEHLA
;
A
#
# COMPACT_ATOMS: atom_id res chain seq x y z
N MET A 1 -7.52 5.18 -6.42
CA MET A 1 -6.16 5.50 -5.91
C MET A 1 -6.16 6.54 -4.77
N SER A 2 -6.66 7.78 -4.98
CA SER A 2 -6.59 8.88 -3.99
C SER A 2 -7.24 8.55 -2.64
N ALA A 3 -8.40 7.88 -2.64
CA ALA A 3 -9.08 7.44 -1.41
C ALA A 3 -8.21 6.49 -0.55
N PHE A 4 -7.46 5.58 -1.18
CA PHE A 4 -6.59 4.65 -0.46
C PHE A 4 -5.46 5.38 0.26
N LEU A 5 -4.77 6.30 -0.43
CA LEU A 5 -3.68 7.09 0.18
C LEU A 5 -4.20 8.01 1.29
N THR A 6 -5.38 8.61 1.08
CA THR A 6 -6.03 9.46 2.09
C THR A 6 -6.29 8.70 3.40
N GLU A 7 -6.73 7.44 3.31
CA GLU A 7 -6.96 6.63 4.50
C GLU A 7 -5.65 6.19 5.18
N LEU A 8 -4.57 5.95 4.42
CA LEU A 8 -3.25 5.72 5.01
C LEU A 8 -2.75 6.95 5.78
N ASP A 9 -2.88 8.15 5.20
CA ASP A 9 -2.50 9.41 5.85
C ASP A 9 -3.35 9.64 7.11
N ARG A 10 -4.67 9.45 7.01
CA ARG A 10 -5.62 9.64 8.13
C ARG A 10 -5.36 8.69 9.30
N LEU A 11 -4.90 7.46 9.01
CA LEU A 11 -4.57 6.44 10.01
C LEU A 11 -3.10 6.48 10.47
N GLU A 12 -2.34 7.49 10.00
CA GLU A 12 -0.91 7.65 10.30
C GLU A 12 -0.09 6.39 9.98
N ILE A 13 -0.43 5.71 8.88
CA ILE A 13 0.25 4.50 8.40
C ILE A 13 1.40 4.94 7.48
N PRO A 14 2.68 4.74 7.86
CA PRO A 14 3.79 5.07 6.99
C PRO A 14 3.77 4.20 5.74
N TYR A 15 3.94 4.82 4.57
CA TYR A 15 3.99 4.09 3.31
C TYR A 15 5.05 4.64 2.34
N VAL A 16 5.47 3.78 1.42
CA VAL A 16 6.32 4.11 0.28
C VAL A 16 5.68 3.55 -0.97
N ILE A 17 5.53 4.37 -2.01
CA ILE A 17 5.04 3.93 -3.32
C ILE A 17 6.21 3.29 -4.09
N GLY A 18 6.03 2.03 -4.50
CA GLY A 18 6.94 1.28 -5.34
C GLY A 18 6.69 1.49 -6.85
N SER A 19 7.54 0.92 -7.71
CA SER A 19 7.28 0.90 -9.17
C SER A 19 6.26 -0.19 -9.49
N SER A 20 5.08 0.08 -10.04
CA SER A 20 4.83 0.59 -11.41
C SER A 20 4.73 2.13 -11.61
N PHE A 21 4.40 2.92 -10.58
CA PHE A 21 4.24 4.39 -10.70
C PHE A 21 5.58 5.13 -10.85
N ALA A 22 6.63 4.70 -10.13
CA ALA A 22 7.97 5.28 -10.20
C ALA A 22 8.71 5.00 -11.53
N SER A 23 8.37 3.89 -12.19
CA SER A 23 8.89 3.54 -13.53
C SER A 23 8.28 4.46 -14.61
N SER A 24 6.98 4.75 -14.51
CA SER A 24 6.25 5.62 -15.44
C SER A 24 6.68 7.10 -15.37
N ALA A 25 7.25 7.53 -14.24
CA ALA A 25 7.83 8.87 -14.10
C ALA A 25 9.14 9.06 -14.91
N TRP A 26 9.82 7.98 -15.30
CA TRP A 26 11.16 8.03 -15.94
C TRP A 26 11.35 7.10 -17.16
N GLY A 27 10.33 6.35 -17.58
CA GLY A 27 10.32 5.47 -18.77
C GLY A 27 8.93 5.38 -19.41
N GLU A 28 8.86 4.98 -20.69
CA GLU A 28 7.61 4.96 -21.47
C GLU A 28 6.43 4.37 -20.67
N SER A 29 5.36 5.15 -20.59
CA SER A 29 4.11 4.82 -19.92
C SER A 29 3.59 3.45 -20.36
N ARG A 30 3.85 2.41 -19.56
CA ARG A 30 3.05 1.19 -19.61
C ARG A 30 1.84 1.44 -18.72
N GLN A 31 0.63 1.40 -19.30
CA GLN A 31 -0.60 1.32 -18.54
C GLN A 31 -0.67 -0.07 -17.91
N THR A 32 -0.03 -0.26 -16.75
CA THR A 32 -0.47 -1.27 -15.80
C THR A 32 -1.40 -0.53 -14.83
N ASN A 33 -2.68 -0.93 -14.77
CA ASN A 33 -3.66 -0.34 -13.85
C ASN A 33 -3.46 -0.90 -12.44
N ASP A 34 -2.24 -0.78 -11.94
CA ASP A 34 -1.82 -1.24 -10.62
C ASP A 34 -1.00 -0.19 -9.88
N LEU A 35 -0.99 -0.29 -8.54
CA LEU A 35 -0.14 0.48 -7.65
C LEU A 35 0.53 -0.47 -6.66
N ASP A 36 1.85 -0.49 -6.67
CA ASP A 36 2.64 -1.17 -5.67
C ASP A 36 2.93 -0.22 -4.50
N ILE A 37 2.60 -0.63 -3.29
CA ILE A 37 2.83 0.19 -2.08
C ILE A 37 3.37 -0.68 -0.95
N ALA A 38 4.42 -0.21 -0.28
CA ALA A 38 4.92 -0.79 0.95
C ALA A 38 4.38 -0.01 2.16
N VAL A 39 3.81 -0.69 3.14
CA VAL A 39 3.22 -0.07 4.34
C VAL A 39 3.79 -0.67 5.62
N HIS A 40 3.96 0.16 6.65
CA HIS A 40 4.23 -0.30 8.01
C HIS A 40 2.93 -0.29 8.81
N LEU A 41 2.39 -1.49 9.02
CA LEU A 41 1.05 -1.69 9.53
C LEU A 41 1.07 -2.51 10.82
N THR A 42 0.35 -2.04 11.83
CA THR A 42 0.01 -2.82 13.02
C THR A 42 -1.30 -3.58 12.81
N HIS A 43 -1.60 -4.58 13.66
CA HIS A 43 -2.88 -5.30 13.62
C HIS A 43 -4.10 -4.38 13.73
N SER A 44 -4.06 -3.41 14.65
CA SER A 44 -5.14 -2.44 14.82
C SER A 44 -5.30 -1.52 13.61
N GLN A 45 -4.18 -1.08 13.01
CA GLN A 45 -4.22 -0.26 11.80
C GLN A 45 -4.73 -1.04 10.60
N GLY A 46 -4.38 -2.33 10.46
CA GLY A 46 -4.90 -3.17 9.39
C GLY A 46 -6.41 -3.37 9.46
N GLN A 47 -6.94 -3.59 10.66
CA GLN A 47 -8.39 -3.67 10.85
C GLN A 47 -9.08 -2.32 10.55
N ALA A 48 -8.50 -1.21 11.02
CA ALA A 48 -9.04 0.13 10.77
C ALA A 48 -9.02 0.49 9.28
N LEU A 49 -7.96 0.11 8.56
CA LEU A 49 -7.81 0.33 7.12
C LEU A 49 -8.86 -0.46 6.33
N ALA A 50 -9.05 -1.74 6.65
CA ALA A 50 -10.06 -2.58 6.01
C ALA A 50 -11.48 -2.02 6.19
N GLU A 51 -11.80 -1.59 7.42
CA GLU A 51 -13.11 -1.01 7.73
C GLU A 51 -13.35 0.33 7.02
N ALA A 52 -12.32 1.18 6.92
CA ALA A 52 -12.43 2.48 6.29
C ALA A 52 -12.61 2.41 4.77
N LEU A 53 -12.07 1.37 4.12
CA LEU A 53 -12.06 1.22 2.67
C LEU A 53 -13.14 0.28 2.13
N LYS A 54 -13.93 -0.38 3.00
CA LYS A 54 -14.87 -1.46 2.61
C LYS A 54 -15.92 -1.06 1.57
N ASP A 55 -16.27 0.23 1.50
CA ASP A 55 -17.32 0.74 0.61
C ASP A 55 -16.78 1.06 -0.80
N ASP A 56 -15.45 1.22 -0.94
CA ASP A 56 -14.78 1.56 -2.21
C ASP A 56 -13.87 0.43 -2.73
N PHE A 57 -13.41 -0.46 -1.84
CA PHE A 57 -12.45 -1.52 -2.15
C PHE A 57 -12.92 -2.89 -1.64
N VAL A 58 -12.65 -3.91 -2.46
CA VAL A 58 -12.55 -5.29 -2.00
C VAL A 58 -11.21 -5.46 -1.29
N ILE A 59 -11.27 -5.56 0.03
CA ILE A 59 -10.11 -5.80 0.90
C ILE A 59 -10.46 -6.86 1.95
N SER A 60 -9.62 -7.88 2.10
CA SER A 60 -9.87 -8.98 3.04
C SER A 60 -9.19 -8.71 4.37
N ALA A 61 -9.98 -8.44 5.42
CA ALA A 61 -9.47 -8.29 6.77
C ALA A 61 -8.75 -9.56 7.27
N GLU A 62 -9.22 -10.74 6.86
CA GLU A 62 -8.56 -12.01 7.15
C GLU A 62 -7.20 -12.12 6.44
N GLU A 63 -7.11 -11.68 5.18
CA GLU A 63 -5.85 -11.66 4.43
C GLU A 63 -4.85 -10.70 5.06
N ILE A 64 -5.29 -9.49 5.45
CA ILE A 64 -4.46 -8.54 6.19
C ILE A 64 -3.94 -9.17 7.48
N GLN A 65 -4.81 -9.81 8.26
CA GLN A 65 -4.40 -10.45 9.50
C GLN A 65 -3.36 -11.53 9.25
N ARG A 66 -3.59 -12.43 8.28
CA ARG A 66 -2.63 -13.47 7.91
C ARG A 66 -1.30 -12.88 7.46
N THR A 67 -1.33 -11.83 6.63
CA THR A 67 -0.14 -11.11 6.18
C THR A 67 0.62 -10.45 7.32
N LEU A 68 -0.04 -10.03 8.40
CA LEU A 68 0.66 -9.50 9.59
C LEU A 68 1.26 -10.58 10.48
N GLU A 69 0.65 -11.76 10.51
CA GLU A 69 1.13 -12.92 11.27
C GLU A 69 2.26 -13.67 10.55
N ASP A 70 2.35 -13.52 9.23
CA ASP A 70 3.39 -14.12 8.40
C ASP A 70 4.78 -13.52 8.69
N ARG A 71 5.81 -14.37 8.63
CA ARG A 71 7.22 -13.98 8.75
C ARG A 71 7.94 -13.96 7.41
N ASP A 72 7.24 -14.19 6.30
CA ASP A 72 7.81 -14.02 4.96
C ASP A 72 8.26 -12.56 4.75
N PRO A 73 9.50 -12.33 4.29
CA PRO A 73 10.00 -10.98 4.02
C PRO A 73 9.24 -10.25 2.91
N TYR A 74 8.48 -10.95 2.06
CA TYR A 74 7.71 -10.43 0.93
C TYR A 74 6.19 -10.53 1.14
N ARG A 75 5.74 -10.61 2.39
CA ARG A 75 4.31 -10.71 2.72
C ARG A 75 3.52 -9.50 2.20
N ALA A 76 2.40 -9.77 1.56
CA ALA A 76 1.57 -8.78 0.90
C ALA A 76 0.09 -9.17 0.95
N PHE A 77 -0.80 -8.22 0.67
CA PHE A 77 -2.21 -8.44 0.40
C PHE A 77 -2.65 -7.51 -0.74
N GLN A 78 -3.84 -7.73 -1.28
CA GLN A 78 -4.36 -6.92 -2.38
C GLN A 78 -5.58 -6.10 -1.97
N ALA A 79 -5.73 -4.92 -2.56
CA ALA A 79 -6.96 -4.15 -2.52
C ALA A 79 -7.43 -3.85 -3.95
N LEU A 80 -8.68 -4.20 -4.28
CA LEU A 80 -9.26 -3.96 -5.61
C LEU A 80 -10.36 -2.90 -5.52
N HIS A 81 -10.24 -1.83 -6.29
CA HIS A 81 -11.26 -0.78 -6.37
C HIS A 81 -12.46 -1.25 -7.22
N PHE A 82 -13.69 -1.01 -6.75
CA PHE A 82 -14.90 -1.53 -7.41
C PHE A 82 -15.09 -1.03 -8.84
N ASP A 83 -14.93 0.28 -9.06
CA ASP A 83 -15.37 0.92 -10.30
C ASP A 83 -14.30 0.99 -11.39
N GLU A 84 -13.03 1.04 -11.00
CA GLU A 84 -11.93 1.38 -11.90
C GLU A 84 -11.13 0.15 -12.37
N LEU A 85 -11.51 -1.07 -11.92
CA LEU A 85 -10.70 -2.29 -12.10
C LEU A 85 -9.22 -2.04 -11.75
N PHE A 86 -9.00 -1.25 -10.70
CA PHE A 86 -7.68 -0.80 -10.25
C PHE A 86 -7.26 -1.64 -9.06
N LYS A 87 -6.05 -2.21 -9.13
CA LYS A 87 -5.50 -3.09 -8.09
C LYS A 87 -4.36 -2.39 -7.36
N ILE A 88 -4.32 -2.53 -6.05
CA ILE A 88 -3.22 -2.09 -5.22
C ILE A 88 -2.58 -3.34 -4.61
N ASP A 89 -1.31 -3.55 -4.92
CA ASP A 89 -0.48 -4.59 -4.30
C ASP A 89 0.19 -3.98 -3.06
N VAL A 90 -0.24 -4.43 -1.87
CA VAL A 90 0.19 -3.85 -0.59
C VAL A 90 1.19 -4.78 0.10
N PHE A 91 2.46 -4.40 0.05
CA PHE A 91 3.55 -5.09 0.70
C PHE A 91 3.67 -4.63 2.15
N VAL A 92 3.82 -5.57 3.08
CA VAL A 92 4.04 -5.28 4.49
C VAL A 92 5.42 -5.79 4.88
N PRO A 93 6.51 -5.07 4.62
CA PRO A 93 7.86 -5.59 4.87
C PRO A 93 8.11 -5.83 6.37
N LEU A 94 9.07 -6.70 6.69
CA LEU A 94 9.55 -6.84 8.08
C LEU A 94 10.36 -5.60 8.47
N ASP A 95 10.29 -5.21 9.74
CA ASP A 95 11.06 -4.10 10.29
C ASP A 95 12.56 -4.43 10.41
N THR A 96 13.25 -4.40 9.27
CA THR A 96 14.69 -4.64 9.17
C THR A 96 15.45 -3.32 8.98
N PRO A 97 16.75 -3.25 9.33
CA PRO A 97 17.55 -2.06 9.07
C PRO A 97 17.53 -1.62 7.61
N PHE A 98 17.50 -2.57 6.67
CA PHE A 98 17.40 -2.26 5.24
C PHE A 98 16.08 -1.58 4.90
N VAL A 99 14.96 -2.13 5.36
CA VAL A 99 13.61 -1.57 5.13
C VAL A 99 13.47 -0.19 5.76
N ARG A 100 13.93 0.02 7.00
CA ARG A 100 13.96 1.37 7.61
C ARG A 100 14.71 2.36 6.74
N SER A 101 15.87 1.95 6.22
CA SER A 101 16.67 2.81 5.36
C SER A 101 15.98 3.17 4.03
N GLU A 102 15.13 2.29 3.49
CA GLU A 102 14.31 2.58 2.31
C GLU A 102 13.25 3.65 2.61
N PHE A 103 12.55 3.53 3.75
CA PHE A 103 11.59 4.53 4.21
C PHE A 103 12.25 5.88 4.54
N GLU A 104 13.45 5.88 5.13
CA GLU A 104 14.23 7.11 5.40
C GLU A 104 14.69 7.83 4.12
N ARG A 105 14.93 7.08 3.03
CA ARG A 105 15.31 7.63 1.72
C ARG A 105 14.12 8.00 0.86
N ALA A 106 12.91 7.61 1.24
CA ALA A 106 11.70 7.94 0.50
C ALA A 106 11.56 9.46 0.38
N ARG A 107 11.17 9.93 -0.82
CA ARG A 107 10.90 11.34 -1.06
C ARG A 107 9.40 11.56 -1.06
N SER A 108 8.94 12.53 -0.28
CA SER A 108 7.58 13.04 -0.40
C SER A 108 7.41 13.64 -1.79
N ILE A 109 6.46 13.12 -2.54
CA ILE A 109 5.96 13.75 -3.76
C ILE A 109 4.63 14.38 -3.37
N GLU A 110 4.43 15.67 -3.62
CA GLU A 110 3.13 16.30 -3.42
C GLU A 110 2.10 15.59 -4.31
N HIS A 111 1.09 14.97 -3.69
CA HIS A 111 -0.05 14.44 -4.40
C HIS A 111 -0.90 15.65 -4.82
N LEU A 112 -0.94 15.95 -6.12
CA LEU A 112 -1.92 16.90 -6.65
C LEU A 112 -3.30 16.24 -6.53
N ALA A 113 -4.09 16.73 -5.57
CA ALA A 113 -5.49 16.39 -5.39
C ALA A 113 -6.35 16.79 -6.60
#